data_AF-A0AAD9BKG1-F1
#
_entry.id   AF-A0AAD9BKG1-F1
#
_cell.length_a   1.000
_cell.length_b   1.000
_cell.length_c   1.000
_cell.angle_alpha   90.00
_cell.angle_beta   90.00
_cell.angle_gamma   90.00
#
_symmetry.space_group_name_H-M   'P 1'
#
loop_
_entity.id
_entity.type
_entity.pdbx_description
1 polymer ?
#
loop_
_entity_poly.entity_id
_entity_poly.type
_entity_poly.pdbx_seq_one_letter_code
_entity_poly.pdbx_strand_id
1 'polypeptide(L)'
;MERVRTNRVEHGRQTHQVLQSIPLDFNETGKSLKVQAERPHLVSLGSGRLSTAITLLPLLEGRNTLGSGATDIPLQGLGIADQHCYIENQAGSITLNPCGSQCSVDGLSITKPYRLTQGCMLCFGQSVFFRFNHPEEALRMKSMLPGGSQDLTPRELILQILTVS
;
A
#
# COMPACT_ATOMS: atom_id res chain seq x y z
N MET A 1 -40.86 -7.99 8.93
CA MET A 1 -39.66 -8.23 8.10
C MET A 1 -39.21 -6.92 7.43
N GLU A 2 -38.77 -5.92 8.20
CA GLU A 2 -38.44 -4.59 7.63
C GLU A 2 -37.17 -3.95 8.21
N ARG A 3 -36.58 -4.52 9.27
CA ARG A 3 -35.39 -3.97 9.93
C ARG A 3 -34.05 -4.43 9.33
N VAL A 4 -34.06 -5.44 8.44
CA VAL A 4 -32.84 -6.05 7.88
C VAL A 4 -32.37 -5.36 6.59
N ARG A 5 -33.24 -4.57 5.93
CA ARG A 5 -32.90 -3.90 4.67
C ARG A 5 -32.12 -2.60 4.87
N THR A 6 -32.33 -1.88 5.97
CA THR A 6 -31.73 -0.56 6.22
C THR A 6 -30.23 -0.64 6.58
N ASN A 7 -29.81 -1.65 7.35
CA ASN A 7 -28.40 -1.82 7.77
C ASN A 7 -27.44 -2.06 6.59
N ARG A 8 -27.93 -2.66 5.50
CA ARG A 8 -27.13 -2.95 4.29
C ARG A 8 -26.86 -1.70 3.45
N VAL A 9 -27.79 -0.74 3.49
CA VAL A 9 -27.71 0.52 2.72
C VAL A 9 -26.76 1.52 3.41
N GLU A 10 -26.70 1.53 4.74
CA GLU A 10 -25.77 2.41 5.46
C GLU A 10 -24.31 1.95 5.37
N HIS A 11 -24.05 0.64 5.49
CA HIS A 11 -22.70 0.08 5.27
C HIS A 11 -22.22 0.30 3.82
N GLY A 12 -23.12 0.19 2.83
CA GLY A 12 -22.81 0.48 1.44
C GLY A 12 -22.55 1.97 1.16
N ARG A 13 -23.08 2.88 1.98
CA ARG A 13 -22.79 4.33 1.89
C ARG A 13 -21.45 4.70 2.54
N GLN A 14 -21.07 4.04 3.64
CA GLN A 14 -19.79 4.27 4.30
C GLN A 14 -18.60 3.76 3.47
N THR A 15 -18.72 2.60 2.80
CA THR A 15 -17.71 2.15 1.84
C THR A 15 -17.55 3.12 0.66
N HIS A 16 -18.65 3.78 0.26
CA HIS A 16 -18.66 4.82 -0.77
C HIS A 16 -17.98 6.14 -0.32
N GLN A 17 -17.89 6.41 0.98
CA GLN A 17 -17.23 7.62 1.51
C GLN A 17 -15.72 7.46 1.67
N VAL A 18 -15.22 6.26 1.99
CA VAL A 18 -13.77 6.00 2.06
C VAL A 18 -13.13 5.98 0.66
N LEU A 19 -13.92 5.66 -0.39
CA LEU A 19 -13.55 5.80 -1.80
C LEU A 19 -13.30 7.25 -2.26
N GLN A 20 -13.64 8.26 -1.44
CA GLN A 20 -13.58 9.66 -1.86
C GLN A 20 -12.21 10.34 -1.67
N SER A 21 -11.26 9.73 -0.93
CA SER A 21 -9.94 10.33 -0.69
C SER A 21 -8.82 9.76 -1.57
N ILE A 22 -9.06 8.64 -2.25
CA ILE A 22 -8.12 8.01 -3.17
C ILE A 22 -8.80 7.92 -4.54
N PRO A 23 -8.31 8.61 -5.58
CA PRO A 23 -8.79 8.37 -6.93
C PRO A 23 -8.40 6.94 -7.32
N LEU A 24 -9.39 6.05 -7.23
CA LEU A 24 -9.30 4.66 -7.63
C LEU A 24 -10.09 4.49 -8.92
N ASP A 25 -9.43 4.00 -9.95
CA ASP A 25 -10.06 3.55 -11.17
C ASP A 25 -10.38 2.05 -11.08
N PHE A 26 -11.58 1.68 -11.48
CA PHE A 26 -12.10 0.33 -11.42
C PHE A 26 -12.41 -0.14 -12.83
N ASN A 27 -11.68 -1.14 -13.30
CA ASN A 27 -11.91 -1.76 -14.59
C ASN A 27 -12.41 -3.19 -14.40
N GLU A 28 -13.67 -3.44 -14.78
CA GLU A 28 -14.29 -4.75 -14.76
C GLU A 28 -14.08 -5.46 -16.11
N THR A 29 -13.41 -6.60 -16.10
CA THR A 29 -13.23 -7.44 -17.29
C THR A 29 -13.75 -8.85 -16.99
N GLY A 30 -15.00 -9.12 -17.41
CA GLY A 30 -15.65 -10.41 -17.15
C GLY A 30 -15.90 -10.66 -15.67
N LYS A 31 -15.22 -11.66 -15.07
CA LYS A 31 -15.29 -11.98 -13.63
C LYS A 31 -14.16 -11.36 -12.81
N SER A 32 -13.35 -10.48 -13.40
CA SER A 32 -12.19 -9.86 -12.76
C SER A 32 -12.42 -8.37 -12.51
N LEU A 33 -11.94 -7.89 -11.36
CA LEU A 33 -11.94 -6.49 -10.98
C LEU A 33 -10.48 -6.02 -10.86
N LYS A 34 -10.10 -5.05 -11.69
CA LYS A 34 -8.81 -4.38 -11.59
C LYS A 34 -9.01 -3.04 -10.88
N VAL A 35 -8.28 -2.84 -9.79
CA VAL A 35 -8.23 -1.58 -9.05
C VAL A 35 -6.91 -0.91 -9.36
N GLN A 36 -6.94 0.35 -9.79
CA GLN A 36 -5.76 1.13 -10.11
C GLN A 36 -5.81 2.47 -9.39
N ALA A 37 -4.82 2.73 -8.54
CA ALA A 37 -4.61 4.04 -7.93
C ALA A 37 -3.65 4.88 -8.79
N GLU A 38 -3.81 6.20 -8.74
CA GLU A 38 -2.98 7.14 -9.50
C GLU A 38 -1.80 7.70 -8.69
N ARG A 39 -1.92 7.74 -7.36
CA ARG A 39 -0.94 8.34 -6.45
C ARG A 39 -0.08 7.29 -5.73
N PRO A 40 1.10 7.67 -5.19
CA PRO A 40 1.89 6.79 -4.33
C PRO A 40 1.08 6.27 -3.15
N HIS A 41 1.15 4.97 -2.88
CA HIS A 41 0.38 4.32 -1.84
C HIS A 41 1.09 3.07 -1.31
N LEU A 42 0.73 2.67 -0.10
CA LEU A 42 1.06 1.36 0.46
C LEU A 42 -0.08 0.38 0.20
N VAL A 43 0.26 -0.87 -0.02
CA VAL A 43 -0.68 -2.00 -0.11
C VAL A 43 -0.39 -2.96 1.02
N SER A 44 -1.40 -3.35 1.78
CA SER A 44 -1.32 -4.38 2.82
C SER A 44 -2.35 -5.48 2.55
N LEU A 45 -1.97 -6.73 2.81
CA LEU A 45 -2.93 -7.84 2.86
C LEU A 45 -3.46 -8.07 4.29
N GLY A 46 -3.19 -7.17 5.24
CA GLY A 46 -3.57 -7.32 6.65
C GLY A 46 -2.59 -8.17 7.47
N SER A 47 -2.99 -8.48 8.70
CA SER A 47 -2.10 -9.00 9.75
C SER A 47 -1.86 -10.53 9.70
N GLY A 48 -1.63 -11.08 8.51
CA GLY A 48 -1.16 -12.46 8.33
C GLY A 48 -2.04 -13.34 7.43
N ARG A 49 -1.71 -14.64 7.38
CA ARG A 49 -2.25 -15.63 6.41
C ARG A 49 -3.78 -15.77 6.37
N LEU A 50 -4.46 -15.39 7.45
CA LEU A 50 -5.93 -15.50 7.54
C LEU A 50 -6.65 -14.24 7.06
N SER A 51 -5.92 -13.14 6.85
CA SER A 51 -6.50 -11.93 6.31
C SER A 51 -6.85 -12.13 4.85
N THR A 52 -8.10 -11.81 4.53
CA THR A 52 -8.65 -11.89 3.18
C THR A 52 -8.85 -10.51 2.55
N ALA A 53 -8.63 -9.46 3.34
CA ALA A 53 -8.82 -8.08 2.91
C ALA A 53 -7.52 -7.48 2.39
N ILE A 54 -7.65 -6.63 1.37
CA ILE A 54 -6.56 -5.79 0.84
C ILE A 54 -6.85 -4.35 1.24
N THR A 55 -5.86 -3.68 1.82
CA THR A 55 -5.94 -2.27 2.20
C THR A 55 -4.99 -1.44 1.35
N LEU A 56 -5.49 -0.36 0.77
CA LEU A 56 -4.70 0.64 0.07
C LEU A 56 -4.62 1.89 0.95
N LEU A 57 -3.41 2.35 1.25
CA LEU A 57 -3.15 3.49 2.11
C LEU A 57 -2.42 4.57 1.30
N PRO A 58 -3.05 5.71 0.99
CA PRO A 58 -2.46 6.75 0.17
C PRO A 58 -1.34 7.44 0.96
N LEU A 59 -0.26 7.80 0.27
CA LEU A 59 0.81 8.63 0.83
C LEU A 59 0.56 10.08 0.40
N LEU A 60 -0.06 10.85 1.29
CA LEU A 60 -0.38 12.25 1.04
C LEU A 60 0.90 13.09 0.95
N GLU A 61 0.81 14.26 0.33
CA GLU A 61 1.94 15.19 0.28
C GLU A 61 2.36 15.63 1.70
N GLY A 62 3.66 15.81 1.91
CA GLY A 62 4.23 16.08 3.22
C GLY A 62 4.51 14.80 4.02
N ARG A 63 4.37 14.89 5.34
CA ARG A 63 4.76 13.83 6.27
C ARG A 63 3.57 12.95 6.62
N ASN A 64 3.71 11.64 6.39
CA ASN A 64 2.76 10.60 6.81
C ASN A 64 3.41 9.80 7.94
N THR A 65 2.88 9.87 9.15
CA THR A 65 3.42 9.19 10.35
C THR A 65 2.91 7.76 10.46
N LEU A 66 3.75 6.85 10.95
CA LEU A 66 3.42 5.44 11.14
C LEU A 66 3.82 4.96 12.54
N GLY A 67 2.92 4.24 13.23
CA GLY A 67 3.19 3.67 14.54
C GLY A 67 1.95 3.15 15.26
N SER A 68 2.09 2.67 16.49
CA SER A 68 0.97 2.20 17.32
C SER A 68 0.18 3.33 17.99
N GLY A 69 0.75 4.54 18.02
CA GLY A 69 0.12 5.70 18.63
C GLY A 69 -0.88 6.40 17.71
N ALA A 70 -1.23 7.65 18.06
CA ALA A 70 -2.01 8.53 17.20
C ALA A 70 -1.17 8.97 16.00
N THR A 71 -1.23 8.19 14.92
CA THR A 71 -0.47 8.38 13.67
C THR A 71 -1.41 8.32 12.47
N ASP A 72 -0.94 8.84 11.33
CA ASP A 72 -1.73 8.90 10.10
C ASP A 72 -2.00 7.48 9.54
N ILE A 73 -1.01 6.60 9.66
CA ILE A 73 -1.12 5.19 9.27
C ILE A 73 -0.83 4.33 10.50
N PRO A 74 -1.88 3.85 11.19
CA PRO A 74 -1.72 3.04 12.39
C PRO A 74 -1.11 1.67 12.03
N LEU A 75 -0.11 1.27 12.80
CA LEU A 75 0.56 -0.02 12.68
C LEU A 75 0.23 -0.90 13.89
N GLN A 76 0.02 -2.19 13.63
CA GLN A 76 -0.23 -3.19 14.67
C GLN A 76 0.68 -4.39 14.45
N GLY A 77 1.51 -4.71 15.43
CA GLY A 77 2.41 -5.85 15.37
C GLY A 77 3.49 -5.81 16.44
N LEU A 78 4.22 -6.91 16.58
CA LEU A 78 5.33 -7.02 17.51
C LEU A 78 6.50 -6.13 17.07
N GLY A 79 7.08 -5.40 18.01
CA GLY A 79 8.19 -4.49 17.76
C GLY A 79 7.80 -3.15 17.10
N ILE A 80 6.50 -2.84 17.03
CA ILE A 80 6.02 -1.52 16.61
C ILE A 80 6.09 -0.55 17.79
N ALA A 81 6.54 0.68 17.52
CA ALA A 81 6.62 1.76 18.49
C ALA A 81 5.51 2.78 18.22
N ASP A 82 5.19 3.61 19.22
CA ASP A 82 4.12 4.62 19.10
C ASP A 82 4.37 5.59 17.95
N GLN A 83 5.62 6.03 17.80
CA GLN A 83 6.13 6.72 16.63
C GLN A 83 7.27 5.89 16.02
N HIS A 84 6.92 5.00 15.09
CA HIS A 84 7.85 4.02 14.55
C HIS A 84 8.70 4.61 13.43
N CYS A 85 8.06 5.25 12.47
CA CYS A 85 8.71 5.92 11.34
C CYS A 85 7.77 6.97 10.74
N TYR A 86 8.27 7.69 9.73
CA TYR A 86 7.41 8.48 8.86
C TYR A 86 7.85 8.33 7.40
N ILE A 87 6.89 8.42 6.49
CA ILE A 87 7.13 8.50 5.06
C ILE A 87 6.84 9.93 4.62
N GLU A 88 7.84 10.55 4.00
CA GLU A 88 7.73 11.89 3.46
C GLU A 88 7.53 11.82 1.95
N ASN A 89 6.48 12.48 1.47
CA ASN A 89 6.19 12.66 0.05
C ASN A 89 6.46 14.11 -0.32
N GLN A 90 7.59 14.36 -0.99
CA GLN A 90 7.93 15.68 -1.51
C GLN A 90 7.78 15.66 -3.03
N ALA A 91 6.67 16.19 -3.54
CA ALA A 91 6.37 16.25 -4.98
C ALA A 91 6.60 14.90 -5.71
N GLY A 92 6.16 13.79 -5.11
CA GLY A 92 6.32 12.43 -5.65
C GLY A 92 7.66 11.75 -5.32
N SER A 93 8.63 12.46 -4.72
CA SER A 93 9.81 11.82 -4.16
C SER A 93 9.49 11.25 -2.77
N ILE A 94 9.37 9.92 -2.69
CA ILE A 94 8.94 9.22 -1.48
C ILE A 94 10.14 8.73 -0.68
N THR A 95 10.26 9.17 0.57
CA THR A 95 11.38 8.82 1.46
C THR A 95 10.87 8.26 2.79
N LEU A 96 11.33 7.07 3.15
CA LEU A 96 11.09 6.45 4.44
C LEU A 96 12.14 6.91 5.45
N ASN A 97 11.71 7.37 6.61
CA ASN A 97 12.55 7.88 7.68
C ASN A 97 12.32 7.07 8.97
N PRO A 98 13.25 6.17 9.36
CA PRO A 98 13.15 5.43 10.62
C PRO A 98 13.32 6.35 11.84
N CYS A 99 12.45 6.22 12.85
CA CYS A 99 12.56 6.98 14.11
C CYS A 99 13.34 6.18 15.17
N GLY A 100 14.52 5.66 14.80
CA GLY A 100 15.27 4.71 15.65
C GLY A 100 14.63 3.33 15.81
N SER A 101 13.52 3.08 15.11
CA SER A 101 12.81 1.80 15.10
C SER A 101 13.23 0.90 13.93
N GLN A 102 12.98 -0.39 14.07
CA GLN A 102 13.33 -1.40 13.07
C GLN A 102 12.48 -1.26 11.80
N CYS A 103 13.09 -0.74 10.74
CA CYS A 103 12.51 -0.67 9.40
C CYS A 103 13.38 -1.45 8.41
N SER A 104 12.76 -2.10 7.43
CA SER A 104 13.49 -2.75 6.35
C SER A 104 12.80 -2.54 5.00
N VAL A 105 13.62 -2.52 3.95
CA VAL A 105 13.20 -2.40 2.54
C VAL A 105 13.82 -3.57 1.79
N ASP A 106 12.98 -4.38 1.13
CA ASP A 106 13.36 -5.60 0.42
C ASP A 106 14.22 -6.54 1.27
N GLY A 107 13.88 -6.64 2.57
CA GLY A 107 14.59 -7.47 3.55
C GLY A 107 15.87 -6.86 4.12
N LEU A 108 16.31 -5.71 3.62
CA LEU A 108 17.50 -5.01 4.12
C LEU A 108 17.10 -4.01 5.21
N SER A 109 17.71 -4.13 6.38
CA SER A 109 17.51 -3.18 7.48
C SER A 109 18.03 -1.79 7.12
N ILE A 110 17.23 -0.77 7.40
CA ILE A 110 17.59 0.63 7.17
C ILE A 110 17.58 1.41 8.48
N THR A 111 18.57 2.28 8.65
CA THR A 111 18.73 3.12 9.85
C THR A 111 18.79 4.61 9.53
N LYS A 112 18.80 4.95 8.24
CA LYS A 112 18.88 6.31 7.70
C LYS A 112 17.73 6.53 6.72
N PRO A 113 17.41 7.80 6.37
CA PRO A 113 16.44 8.09 5.32
C PRO A 113 16.73 7.29 4.05
N TYR A 114 15.70 6.62 3.53
CA TYR A 114 15.80 5.74 2.37
C TYR A 114 14.73 6.11 1.34
N ARG A 115 15.15 6.41 0.12
CA ARG A 115 14.22 6.73 -0.98
C ARG A 115 13.56 5.45 -1.46
N LEU A 116 12.24 5.40 -1.37
CA LEU A 116 11.45 4.26 -1.84
C LEU A 116 11.36 4.28 -3.37
N THR A 117 11.34 3.10 -3.97
CA THR A 117 11.16 2.89 -5.41
C THR A 117 9.97 1.98 -5.63
N GLN A 118 9.26 2.18 -6.73
CA GLN A 118 8.13 1.35 -7.13
C GLN A 118 8.39 -0.14 -6.87
N GLY A 119 7.49 -0.75 -6.09
CA GLY A 119 7.38 -2.20 -5.94
C GLY A 119 8.16 -2.78 -4.77
N CYS A 120 8.97 -1.99 -4.08
CA CYS A 120 9.72 -2.48 -2.92
C CYS A 120 8.79 -2.92 -1.79
N MET A 121 9.23 -3.94 -1.05
CA MET A 121 8.55 -4.49 0.11
C MET A 121 9.09 -3.84 1.38
N LEU A 122 8.19 -3.27 2.18
CA LEU A 122 8.51 -2.67 3.46
C LEU A 122 8.15 -3.64 4.58
N CYS A 123 9.00 -3.71 5.60
CA CYS A 123 8.66 -4.35 6.85
C CYS A 123 9.01 -3.45 8.04
N PHE A 124 8.04 -3.30 8.94
CA PHE A 124 8.13 -2.55 10.17
C PHE A 124 8.00 -3.51 11.37
N GLY A 125 8.87 -3.31 12.37
CA GLY A 125 8.97 -4.24 13.49
C GLY A 125 9.33 -5.65 13.01
N GLN A 126 8.59 -6.66 13.50
CA GLN A 126 8.85 -8.07 13.16
C GLN A 126 7.95 -8.63 12.05
N SER A 127 6.75 -8.05 11.85
CA SER A 127 5.69 -8.75 11.11
C SER A 127 4.73 -7.85 10.35
N VAL A 128 5.02 -6.56 10.21
CA VAL A 128 4.10 -5.62 9.56
C VAL A 128 4.62 -5.28 8.17
N PHE A 129 4.00 -5.89 7.15
CA PHE A 129 4.45 -5.81 5.77
C PHE A 129 3.56 -4.93 4.91
N PHE A 130 4.19 -4.18 4.02
CA PHE A 130 3.52 -3.41 2.98
C PHE A 130 4.27 -3.54 1.66
N ARG A 131 3.55 -3.49 0.55
CA ARG A 131 4.15 -3.19 -0.75
C ARG A 131 4.00 -1.71 -1.04
N PHE A 132 5.08 -1.04 -1.43
CA PHE A 132 5.02 0.34 -1.89
C PHE A 132 4.74 0.38 -3.40
N ASN A 133 3.74 1.15 -3.81
CA ASN A 133 3.37 1.37 -5.19
C ASN A 133 3.49 2.86 -5.54
N HIS A 134 4.21 3.16 -6.62
CA HIS A 134 4.29 4.49 -7.21
C HIS A 134 3.90 4.41 -8.69
N PRO A 135 2.64 4.71 -9.05
CA PRO A 135 2.14 4.53 -10.42
C PRO A 135 2.90 5.35 -11.47
N GLU A 136 3.20 6.62 -11.20
CA GLU A 136 3.98 7.48 -12.10
C GLU A 136 5.41 6.95 -12.31
N GLU A 137 6.11 6.52 -11.24
CA GLU A 137 7.41 5.88 -11.36
C GLU A 137 7.32 4.57 -12.17
N ALA A 138 6.28 3.76 -11.94
CA ALA A 138 6.03 2.54 -12.72
C ALA A 138 5.88 2.84 -14.23
N LEU A 139 5.15 3.91 -14.59
CA LEU A 139 4.97 4.33 -15.97
C LEU A 139 6.30 4.76 -16.61
N ARG A 140 7.12 5.53 -15.88
CA ARG A 140 8.46 5.92 -16.34
C ARG A 140 9.38 4.71 -16.51
N MET A 141 9.34 3.73 -15.60
CA MET A 141 10.13 2.50 -15.72
C MET A 141 9.71 1.69 -16.95
N LYS A 142 8.39 1.58 -17.20
CA LYS A 142 7.87 0.87 -18.38
C LYS A 142 8.29 1.49 -19.70
N SER A 143 8.40 2.82 -19.79
CA SER A 143 8.83 3.50 -21.02
C SER A 143 10.33 3.37 -21.30
N MET A 144 11.14 3.02 -20.30
CA MET A 144 12.59 2.80 -20.44
C MET A 144 12.95 1.37 -20.85
N LEU A 145 12.02 0.42 -20.75
CA LEU A 145 12.25 -0.96 -21.20
C LEU A 145 12.16 -1.04 -22.74
N PRO A 146 13.19 -1.55 -23.43
CA PRO A 146 13.15 -1.71 -24.89
C PRO A 146 12.13 -2.81 -25.26
N GLY A 147 10.98 -2.40 -25.79
CA GLY A 147 9.86 -3.28 -26.17
C GLY A 147 8.60 -2.97 -25.37
N GLY A 148 7.85 -1.96 -25.81
CA GLY A 148 6.67 -1.44 -25.13
C GLY A 148 5.64 -2.52 -24.78
N SER A 149 5.05 -2.38 -23.58
CA SER A 149 3.89 -3.13 -23.09
C SER A 149 3.97 -4.64 -23.31
N GLN A 150 4.90 -5.32 -22.64
CA GLN A 150 4.63 -6.71 -22.30
C GLN A 150 3.68 -6.73 -21.10
N ASP A 151 2.42 -7.11 -21.35
CA ASP A 151 1.59 -7.66 -20.29
C ASP A 151 2.43 -8.72 -19.59
N LEU A 152 2.61 -8.55 -18.28
CA LEU A 152 3.36 -9.49 -17.46
C LEU A 152 2.85 -10.88 -17.77
N THR A 153 3.76 -11.80 -18.09
CA THR A 153 3.38 -13.17 -18.36
C THR A 153 2.64 -13.72 -17.13
N PRO A 154 1.70 -14.67 -17.28
CA PRO A 154 1.00 -15.26 -16.15
C PRO A 154 1.93 -15.75 -15.03
N ARG A 155 3.18 -16.14 -15.36
CA ARG A 155 4.22 -16.48 -14.39
C ARG A 155 4.71 -15.29 -13.58
N GLU A 156 4.92 -14.14 -14.21
CA GLU A 156 5.34 -12.90 -13.54
C GLU A 156 4.21 -12.30 -12.70
N LEU A 157 2.96 -12.46 -13.16
CA LEU A 157 1.76 -12.11 -12.39
C LEU A 157 1.63 -13.00 -11.13
N ILE A 158 1.85 -14.32 -11.29
CA ILE A 158 1.85 -15.27 -10.18
C ILE A 158 2.99 -14.95 -9.21
N LEU A 159 4.19 -14.64 -9.69
CA LEU A 159 5.30 -14.19 -8.85
C LEU A 159 4.95 -12.91 -8.07
N GLN A 160 4.31 -11.93 -8.71
CA GLN A 160 3.83 -10.72 -8.02
C GLN A 160 2.78 -11.03 -6.94
N ILE A 161 1.85 -11.95 -7.18
CA ILE A 161 0.83 -12.36 -6.20
C ILE A 161 1.47 -13.16 -5.05
N LEU A 162 2.41 -14.06 -5.36
CA LEU A 162 3.10 -14.91 -4.39
C LEU A 162 4.10 -14.12 -3.53
N THR A 163 4.69 -13.02 -4.04
CA THR A 163 5.55 -12.14 -3.21
C THR A 163 4.78 -11.34 -2.16
N VAL A 164 3.44 -11.37 -2.19
CA VAL A 164 2.60 -10.72 -1.18
C VAL A 164 2.03 -11.72 -0.16
N SER A 165 2.17 -13.04 -0.38
CA SER A 165 1.67 -14.10 0.52
C SER A 165 2.77 -14.67 1.40
#